data_AF-A0A3S2XAK7-F1
#
_entry.id   AF-A0A3S2XAK7-F1
#
_cell.length_a   1.000
_cell.length_b   1.000
_cell.length_c   1.000
_cell.angle_alpha   90.00
_cell.angle_beta   90.00
_cell.angle_gamma   90.00
#
_symmetry.space_group_name_H-M   'P 1'
#
loop_
_entity.id
_entity.type
_entity.pdbx_description
1 polymer ?
#
loop_
_entity_poly.entity_id
_entity_poly.type
_entity_poly.pdbx_seq_one_letter_code
_entity_poly.pdbx_strand_id
1 'polypeptide(L)'
;MFHTIEEALDDLKAGKLIIVVDDEDRENEGDLVGISDLVTPEMINFMAKEGRGLICVPIEAELAGKLKLPPMVDNSSDPRGTAFTVSVDHKQTSTGISAFERALTIEKMVAQGAKAEDFTRPGHIFPLIAHKGGVLSRNGHTEAAVDLAKLAGYSPSGIICEILKEDGTMARVDDLKVISQKFGLKLVTIKALIEYRQKREEAKETVK
;
A
#
# COMPACT_ATOMS: atom_id res chain seq x y z
N MET A 1 12.20 -17.71 -4.89
CA MET A 1 11.35 -18.45 -3.94
C MET A 1 10.53 -17.41 -3.19
N PHE A 2 9.25 -17.68 -2.91
CA PHE A 2 8.43 -16.79 -2.09
C PHE A 2 8.83 -16.94 -0.61
N HIS A 3 8.67 -15.86 0.14
CA HIS A 3 8.93 -15.79 1.58
C HIS A 3 7.64 -16.01 2.37
N THR A 4 7.75 -16.24 3.68
CA THR A 4 6.55 -16.35 4.52
C THR A 4 6.00 -14.97 4.87
N ILE A 5 4.73 -14.92 5.29
CA ILE A 5 4.10 -13.67 5.74
C ILE A 5 4.76 -13.17 7.03
N GLU A 6 5.19 -14.06 7.92
CA GLU A 6 5.93 -13.69 9.13
C GLU A 6 7.24 -12.99 8.80
N GLU A 7 8.05 -13.52 7.88
CA GLU A 7 9.29 -12.87 7.45
C GLU A 7 9.03 -11.48 6.84
N ALA A 8 7.96 -11.34 6.05
CA ALA A 8 7.57 -10.07 5.47
C ALA A 8 7.11 -9.07 6.55
N LEU A 9 6.37 -9.53 7.56
CA LEU A 9 5.94 -8.69 8.68
C LEU A 9 7.13 -8.20 9.52
N ASP A 10 8.16 -9.02 9.70
CA ASP A 10 9.38 -8.61 10.42
C ASP A 10 10.11 -7.48 9.67
N ASP A 11 10.23 -7.60 8.35
CA ASP A 11 10.84 -6.54 7.52
C ASP A 11 9.99 -5.27 7.49
N LEU A 12 8.66 -5.39 7.37
CA LEU A 12 7.75 -4.24 7.43
C LEU A 12 7.84 -3.50 8.77
N LYS A 13 7.88 -4.22 9.90
CA LYS A 13 8.06 -3.62 11.24
C LYS A 13 9.42 -2.95 11.40
N ALA A 14 10.44 -3.41 10.69
CA ALA A 14 11.75 -2.78 10.63
C ALA A 14 11.80 -1.56 9.70
N GLY A 15 10.67 -1.15 9.12
CA GLY A 15 10.60 -0.05 8.17
C GLY A 15 11.29 -0.40 6.85
N LYS A 16 11.16 -1.64 6.37
CA LYS A 16 11.58 -2.01 5.02
C LYS A 16 10.38 -2.18 4.10
N LEU A 17 10.61 -2.00 2.80
CA LEU A 17 9.66 -2.36 1.77
C LEU A 17 9.71 -3.86 1.51
N ILE A 18 8.59 -4.41 1.06
CA ILE A 18 8.48 -5.76 0.51
C ILE A 18 7.85 -5.70 -0.88
N ILE A 19 7.82 -6.82 -1.59
CA ILE A 19 7.07 -7.01 -2.82
C ILE A 19 5.88 -7.93 -2.52
N VAL A 20 4.68 -7.49 -2.88
CA VAL A 20 3.47 -8.31 -2.84
C VAL A 20 3.01 -8.54 -4.28
N VAL A 21 2.70 -9.79 -4.60
CA VAL A 21 2.17 -10.17 -5.93
C VAL A 21 0.74 -10.66 -5.77
N ASP A 22 -0.15 -10.23 -6.66
CA ASP A 22 -1.49 -10.78 -6.76
C ASP A 22 -1.52 -12.09 -7.56
N ASP A 23 -2.71 -12.69 -7.70
CA ASP A 23 -2.86 -13.95 -8.44
C ASP A 23 -2.60 -13.77 -9.94
N GLU A 24 -2.03 -14.78 -10.59
CA GLU A 24 -1.70 -14.76 -12.03
C GLU A 24 -2.93 -14.50 -12.93
N ASP A 25 -4.13 -14.85 -12.45
CA ASP A 25 -5.40 -14.64 -13.17
C ASP A 25 -6.04 -13.26 -12.92
N ARG A 26 -5.42 -12.39 -12.11
CA ARG A 26 -5.94 -11.06 -11.74
C ARG A 26 -5.19 -9.93 -12.44
N GLU A 27 -4.12 -9.40 -11.88
CA GLU A 27 -3.23 -8.40 -12.52
C GLU A 27 -1.92 -9.05 -12.98
N ASN A 28 -1.49 -10.12 -12.27
CA ASN A 28 -0.19 -10.76 -12.43
C ASN A 28 0.95 -9.74 -12.25
N GLU A 29 0.76 -8.81 -11.33
CA GLU A 29 1.62 -7.64 -11.08
C GLU A 29 2.18 -7.69 -9.67
N GLY A 30 3.29 -7.00 -9.47
CA GLY A 30 3.92 -6.86 -8.16
C GLY A 30 4.01 -5.41 -7.75
N ASP A 31 3.63 -5.15 -6.50
CA ASP A 31 3.73 -3.84 -5.89
C ASP A 31 4.82 -3.84 -4.82
N LEU A 32 5.60 -2.78 -4.77
CA LEU A 32 6.33 -2.41 -3.55
C LEU A 32 5.31 -2.04 -2.49
N VAL A 33 5.39 -2.65 -1.31
CA VAL A 33 4.49 -2.39 -0.18
C VAL A 33 5.29 -1.97 1.05
N GLY A 34 4.83 -0.93 1.74
CA GLY A 34 5.38 -0.44 3.00
C GLY A 34 4.28 0.03 3.96
N ILE A 35 4.67 0.35 5.20
CA ILE A 35 3.76 0.87 6.24
C ILE A 35 3.82 2.40 6.24
N SER A 36 2.66 3.06 6.17
CA SER A 36 2.58 4.52 6.13
C SER A 36 3.14 5.19 7.39
N ASP A 37 2.96 4.59 8.56
CA ASP A 37 3.52 5.10 9.84
C ASP A 37 5.04 5.13 9.88
N LEU A 38 5.71 4.36 9.01
CA LEU A 38 7.17 4.24 8.93
C LEU A 38 7.73 4.86 7.65
N VAL A 39 6.92 5.63 6.91
CA VAL A 39 7.32 6.21 5.64
C VAL A 39 8.55 7.10 5.79
N THR A 40 9.49 6.99 4.85
CA THR A 40 10.62 7.93 4.74
C THR A 40 10.77 8.45 3.32
N PRO A 41 11.44 9.60 3.13
CA PRO A 41 11.79 10.10 1.79
C PRO A 41 12.57 9.08 0.96
N GLU A 42 13.43 8.28 1.59
CA GLU A 42 14.21 7.23 0.92
C GLU A 42 13.31 6.13 0.37
N MET A 43 12.28 5.71 1.11
CA MET A 43 11.28 4.74 0.62
C MET A 43 10.54 5.28 -0.61
N ILE A 44 10.06 6.53 -0.53
CA ILE A 44 9.32 7.16 -1.62
C ILE A 44 10.20 7.36 -2.85
N ASN A 45 11.46 7.73 -2.66
CA ASN A 45 12.44 7.85 -3.74
C ASN A 45 12.75 6.47 -4.35
N PHE A 46 12.88 5.43 -3.53
CA PHE A 46 13.06 4.06 -4.01
C PHE A 46 11.86 3.59 -4.83
N MET A 47 10.64 3.79 -4.33
CA MET A 47 9.41 3.49 -5.06
C MET A 47 9.34 4.22 -6.41
N ALA A 48 9.62 5.53 -6.42
CA ALA A 48 9.58 6.31 -7.66
C ALA A 48 10.65 5.88 -8.68
N LYS A 49 11.80 5.39 -8.22
CA LYS A 49 12.93 5.02 -9.08
C LYS A 49 12.88 3.57 -9.55
N GLU A 50 12.64 2.65 -8.62
CA GLU A 50 12.71 1.20 -8.85
C GLU A 50 11.32 0.58 -9.07
N GLY A 51 10.26 1.14 -8.47
CA GLY A 51 8.88 0.79 -8.81
C GLY A 51 8.42 1.48 -10.10
N ARG A 52 8.60 2.81 -10.17
CA ARG A 52 8.24 3.69 -11.30
C ARG A 52 6.74 3.81 -11.57
N GLY A 53 5.90 3.03 -10.87
CA GLY A 53 4.45 3.11 -10.91
C GLY A 53 3.90 4.32 -10.15
N LEU A 54 2.60 4.29 -9.88
CA LEU A 54 1.92 5.35 -9.16
C LEU A 54 1.99 5.08 -7.66
N ILE A 55 2.57 6.01 -6.91
CA ILE A 55 2.60 5.87 -5.44
C ILE A 55 1.21 6.18 -4.88
N CYS A 56 0.59 5.15 -4.32
CA CYS A 56 -0.73 5.21 -3.72
C CYS A 56 -0.65 4.92 -2.21
N VAL A 57 -1.68 5.35 -1.47
CA VAL A 57 -1.78 5.17 -0.02
C VAL A 57 -3.07 4.45 0.33
N PRO A 58 -3.07 3.11 0.37
CA PRO A 58 -4.21 2.35 0.88
C PRO A 58 -4.53 2.70 2.33
N ILE A 59 -5.80 2.99 2.60
CA ILE A 59 -6.32 3.38 3.92
C ILE A 59 -7.68 2.72 4.17
N GLU A 60 -8.05 2.55 5.44
CA GLU A 60 -9.44 2.22 5.80
C GLU A 60 -10.40 3.40 5.60
N ALA A 61 -11.68 3.07 5.37
CA ALA A 61 -12.75 4.05 5.17
C ALA A 61 -12.90 5.04 6.33
N GLU A 62 -12.54 4.65 7.56
CA GLU A 62 -12.57 5.53 8.73
C GLU A 62 -11.59 6.71 8.57
N LEU A 63 -10.37 6.44 8.10
CA LEU A 63 -9.38 7.50 7.86
C LEU A 63 -9.81 8.40 6.69
N ALA A 64 -10.36 7.81 5.63
CA ALA A 64 -10.91 8.57 4.51
C ALA A 64 -12.05 9.51 4.96
N GLY A 65 -12.95 9.02 5.82
CA GLY A 65 -14.01 9.82 6.43
C GLY A 65 -13.47 10.93 7.32
N LYS A 66 -12.51 10.63 8.21
CA LYS A 66 -11.84 11.60 9.09
C LYS A 66 -11.19 12.75 8.30
N LEU A 67 -10.53 12.42 7.20
CA LEU A 67 -9.83 13.39 6.34
C LEU A 67 -10.70 13.98 5.24
N LYS A 68 -12.00 13.65 5.18
CA LYS A 68 -12.95 14.09 4.15
C LYS A 68 -12.39 13.87 2.74
N LEU A 69 -12.03 12.62 2.45
CA LEU A 69 -11.50 12.18 1.16
C LEU A 69 -12.63 11.49 0.36
N PRO A 70 -13.46 12.25 -0.39
CA PRO A 70 -14.47 11.64 -1.24
C PRO A 70 -13.83 10.82 -2.36
N PRO A 71 -14.56 9.85 -2.95
CA PRO A 71 -14.14 9.18 -4.18
C PRO A 71 -13.75 10.19 -5.26
N MET A 72 -12.76 9.83 -6.09
CA MET A 72 -12.28 10.68 -7.18
C MET A 72 -13.36 10.92 -8.25
N VAL A 73 -14.22 9.92 -8.46
CA VAL A 73 -15.31 9.94 -9.44
C VAL A 73 -16.57 9.33 -8.82
N ASP A 74 -17.74 9.85 -9.19
CA ASP A 74 -19.02 9.37 -8.64
C ASP A 74 -19.40 7.97 -9.14
N ASN A 75 -19.16 7.69 -10.43
CA ASN A 75 -19.45 6.40 -11.07
C ASN A 75 -18.18 5.88 -11.73
N SER A 76 -17.41 5.08 -11.00
CA SER A 76 -16.18 4.49 -11.54
C SER A 76 -16.50 3.49 -12.66
N SER A 77 -15.75 3.61 -13.76
CA SER A 77 -15.74 2.64 -14.87
C SER A 77 -14.52 1.72 -14.83
N ASP A 78 -13.70 1.80 -13.77
CA ASP A 78 -12.59 0.89 -13.54
C ASP A 78 -13.12 -0.55 -13.39
N PRO A 79 -12.71 -1.50 -14.24
CA PRO A 79 -13.18 -2.88 -14.18
C PRO A 79 -12.87 -3.58 -12.85
N ARG A 80 -11.85 -3.14 -12.10
CA ARG A 80 -11.46 -3.66 -10.80
C ARG A 80 -11.98 -2.83 -9.63
N GLY A 81 -12.69 -1.74 -9.92
CA GLY A 81 -13.29 -0.84 -8.94
C GLY A 81 -12.26 -0.27 -7.97
N THR A 82 -11.06 0.10 -8.43
CA THR A 82 -10.03 0.67 -7.56
C THR A 82 -10.55 1.97 -6.94
N ALA A 83 -10.64 1.99 -5.61
CA ALA A 83 -11.37 3.02 -4.87
C ALA A 83 -10.50 4.26 -4.61
N PHE A 84 -10.10 4.94 -5.68
CA PHE A 84 -9.38 6.21 -5.60
C PHE A 84 -10.22 7.28 -4.93
N THR A 85 -9.58 8.06 -4.06
CA THR A 85 -10.11 9.31 -3.53
C THR A 85 -9.50 10.50 -4.26
N VAL A 86 -10.00 11.70 -3.98
CA VAL A 86 -9.30 12.93 -4.40
C VAL A 86 -7.85 12.91 -3.90
N SER A 87 -6.91 13.16 -4.81
CA SER A 87 -5.48 13.26 -4.49
C SER A 87 -5.22 14.41 -3.52
N VAL A 88 -4.19 14.29 -2.68
CA VAL A 88 -3.85 15.27 -1.65
C VAL A 88 -2.37 15.61 -1.60
N ASP A 89 -2.08 16.81 -1.13
CA ASP A 89 -0.78 17.20 -0.56
C ASP A 89 -1.02 17.80 0.82
N HIS A 90 -0.02 17.77 1.70
CA HIS A 90 -0.10 18.48 2.98
C HIS A 90 0.22 19.97 2.79
N LYS A 91 -0.49 20.88 3.46
CA LYS A 91 -0.33 22.34 3.29
C LYS A 91 1.07 22.91 3.59
N GLN A 92 1.95 22.11 4.21
CA GLN A 92 3.35 22.48 4.47
C GLN A 92 4.30 22.14 3.31
N THR A 93 3.80 21.51 2.25
CA THR A 93 4.57 21.27 1.02
C THR A 93 4.62 22.54 0.17
N SER A 94 5.59 22.59 -0.73
CA SER A 94 5.73 23.58 -1.79
C SER A 94 5.03 23.11 -3.06
N THR A 95 5.68 22.23 -3.83
CA THR A 95 5.14 21.62 -5.04
C THR A 95 4.41 20.31 -4.77
N GLY A 96 4.70 19.65 -3.65
CA GLY A 96 4.09 18.37 -3.27
C GLY A 96 4.75 17.12 -3.87
N ILE A 97 5.44 17.23 -5.00
CA ILE A 97 5.86 16.05 -5.79
C ILE A 97 7.16 15.38 -5.33
N SER A 98 8.05 16.11 -4.65
CA SER A 98 9.34 15.55 -4.25
C SER A 98 9.17 14.36 -3.31
N ALA A 99 10.17 13.48 -3.24
CA ALA A 99 10.11 12.33 -2.34
C ALA A 99 9.91 12.74 -0.87
N PHE A 100 10.52 13.87 -0.46
CA PHE A 100 10.36 14.45 0.87
C PHE A 100 8.94 14.97 1.11
N GLU A 101 8.36 15.66 0.14
CA GLU A 101 7.02 16.24 0.28
C GLU A 101 5.90 15.19 0.23
N ARG A 102 6.06 14.16 -0.61
CA ARG A 102 5.18 12.99 -0.63
C ARG A 102 5.28 12.20 0.67
N ALA A 103 6.49 11.94 1.18
CA ALA A 103 6.66 11.29 2.49
C ALA A 103 6.04 12.11 3.63
N LEU A 104 6.26 13.43 3.65
CA LEU A 104 5.64 14.35 4.62
C LEU A 104 4.11 14.27 4.56
N THR A 105 3.53 14.26 3.35
CA THR A 105 2.08 14.16 3.18
C THR A 105 1.54 12.86 3.78
N ILE A 106 2.19 11.74 3.50
CA ILE A 106 1.79 10.41 4.02
C ILE A 106 1.94 10.36 5.55
N GLU A 107 3.06 10.82 6.10
CA GLU A 107 3.30 10.89 7.54
C GLU A 107 2.19 11.70 8.24
N LYS A 108 1.82 12.85 7.66
CA LYS A 108 0.76 13.71 8.20
C LYS A 108 -0.62 13.11 8.07
N MET A 109 -0.89 12.29 7.04
CA MET A 109 -2.19 11.60 6.89
C MET A 109 -2.46 10.64 8.04
N VAL A 110 -1.45 9.89 8.48
CA VAL A 110 -1.59 8.87 9.54
C VAL A 110 -1.34 9.39 10.96
N ALA A 111 -0.92 10.66 11.10
CA ALA A 111 -0.74 11.27 12.41
C ALA A 111 -2.05 11.30 13.22
N GLN A 112 -1.96 11.04 14.54
CA GLN A 112 -3.13 11.01 15.44
C GLN A 112 -3.99 12.28 15.34
N GLY A 113 -3.34 13.44 15.25
CA GLY A 113 -3.98 14.76 15.14
C GLY A 113 -4.37 15.21 13.74
N ALA A 114 -4.22 14.37 12.71
CA ALA A 114 -4.49 14.75 11.32
C ALA A 114 -5.93 15.26 11.13
N LYS A 115 -6.09 16.41 10.46
CA LYS A 115 -7.39 16.99 10.13
C LYS A 115 -7.53 17.18 8.62
N ALA A 116 -8.77 17.16 8.14
CA ALA A 116 -9.05 17.39 6.72
C ALA A 116 -8.49 18.73 6.19
N GLU A 117 -8.47 19.78 7.01
CA GLU A 117 -7.97 21.12 6.69
C GLU A 117 -6.43 21.21 6.57
N ASP A 118 -5.71 20.17 6.96
CA ASP A 118 -4.26 20.10 6.81
C ASP A 118 -3.83 19.74 5.38
N PHE A 119 -4.77 19.30 4.54
CA PHE A 119 -4.50 18.80 3.20
C PHE A 119 -5.13 19.68 2.12
N THR A 120 -4.39 19.94 1.06
CA THR A 120 -4.89 20.54 -0.18
C THR A 120 -5.43 19.45 -1.10
N ARG A 121 -6.37 19.83 -1.98
CA ARG A 121 -7.03 18.94 -2.95
C ARG A 121 -7.18 19.72 -4.26
N PRO A 122 -6.68 19.25 -5.42
CA PRO A 122 -5.89 18.02 -5.62
C PRO A 122 -4.47 18.11 -5.03
N GLY A 123 -3.65 17.08 -5.27
CA GLY A 123 -2.23 16.99 -4.86
C GLY A 123 -1.55 15.78 -5.51
N HIS A 124 -0.45 15.28 -4.93
CA HIS A 124 0.42 14.27 -5.57
C HIS A 124 0.48 12.92 -4.85
N ILE A 125 -0.26 12.77 -3.75
CA ILE A 125 -0.53 11.48 -3.10
C ILE A 125 -1.94 11.02 -3.45
N PHE A 126 -2.09 9.72 -3.74
CA PHE A 126 -3.35 9.10 -4.17
C PHE A 126 -3.87 8.11 -3.12
N PRO A 127 -4.74 8.52 -2.20
CA PRO A 127 -5.31 7.61 -1.22
C PRO A 127 -6.32 6.67 -1.87
N LEU A 128 -6.26 5.39 -1.48
CA LEU A 128 -7.13 4.31 -1.93
C LEU A 128 -7.91 3.74 -0.75
N ILE A 129 -9.23 3.61 -0.85
CA ILE A 129 -10.04 3.05 0.24
C ILE A 129 -10.08 1.53 0.12
N ALA A 130 -9.51 0.83 1.11
CA ALA A 130 -9.62 -0.62 1.19
C ALA A 130 -11.05 -1.07 1.51
N HIS A 131 -11.48 -2.17 0.88
CA HIS A 131 -12.76 -2.79 1.18
C HIS A 131 -12.81 -3.32 2.62
N LYS A 132 -13.99 -3.20 3.25
CA LYS A 132 -14.23 -3.81 4.56
C LYS A 132 -14.02 -5.33 4.47
N GLY A 133 -13.22 -5.85 5.39
CA GLY A 133 -12.81 -7.26 5.42
C GLY A 133 -11.43 -7.53 4.80
N GLY A 134 -10.82 -6.54 4.12
CA GLY A 134 -9.46 -6.64 3.58
C GLY A 134 -9.36 -7.72 2.50
N VAL A 135 -8.22 -8.44 2.48
CA VAL A 135 -7.94 -9.45 1.44
C VAL A 135 -8.88 -10.64 1.45
N LEU A 136 -9.65 -10.82 2.53
CA LEU A 136 -10.69 -11.86 2.58
C LEU A 136 -11.95 -11.47 1.78
N SER A 137 -12.13 -10.17 1.50
CA SER A 137 -13.26 -9.65 0.72
C SER A 137 -12.85 -9.28 -0.71
N ARG A 138 -11.64 -8.73 -0.90
CA ARG A 138 -11.09 -8.32 -2.20
C ARG A 138 -9.59 -8.57 -2.24
N ASN A 139 -9.14 -9.40 -3.18
CA ASN A 139 -7.75 -9.84 -3.30
C ASN A 139 -6.87 -8.80 -4.03
N GLY A 140 -6.87 -7.54 -3.59
CA GLY A 140 -6.09 -6.46 -4.22
C GLY A 140 -4.92 -5.95 -3.37
N HIS A 141 -3.96 -5.28 -4.01
CA HIS A 141 -2.82 -4.64 -3.34
C HIS A 141 -3.26 -3.60 -2.29
N THR A 142 -4.37 -2.89 -2.57
CA THR A 142 -5.00 -1.97 -1.61
C THR A 142 -5.33 -2.66 -0.28
N GLU A 143 -6.05 -3.77 -0.35
CA GLU A 143 -6.42 -4.53 0.84
C GLU A 143 -5.22 -5.17 1.51
N ALA A 144 -4.28 -5.71 0.72
CA ALA A 144 -3.08 -6.35 1.25
C ALA A 144 -2.23 -5.38 2.08
N ALA A 145 -2.01 -4.16 1.60
CA ALA A 145 -1.23 -3.15 2.31
C ALA A 145 -1.86 -2.76 3.66
N VAL A 146 -3.18 -2.55 3.69
CA VAL A 146 -3.91 -2.24 4.93
C VAL A 146 -3.86 -3.41 5.92
N ASP A 147 -4.07 -4.64 5.45
CA ASP A 147 -4.04 -5.82 6.31
C ASP A 147 -2.65 -6.10 6.87
N LEU A 148 -1.60 -5.95 6.06
CA LEU A 148 -0.21 -6.08 6.49
C LEU A 148 0.14 -5.04 7.56
N ALA A 149 -0.27 -3.78 7.39
CA ALA A 149 -0.07 -2.73 8.39
C ALA A 149 -0.75 -3.07 9.72
N LYS A 150 -1.98 -3.59 9.68
CA LYS A 150 -2.72 -4.06 10.88
C LYS A 150 -2.05 -5.25 11.56
N LEU A 151 -1.60 -6.24 10.77
CA LEU A 151 -0.88 -7.41 11.28
C LEU A 151 0.48 -7.03 11.88
N ALA A 152 1.11 -5.97 11.37
CA ALA A 152 2.34 -5.41 11.89
C ALA A 152 2.14 -4.55 13.16
N GLY A 153 0.91 -4.16 13.48
CA GLY A 153 0.57 -3.40 14.69
C GLY A 153 0.58 -1.88 14.52
N TYR A 154 0.44 -1.40 13.28
CA TYR A 154 0.44 0.03 12.94
C TYR A 154 -0.95 0.52 12.54
N SER A 155 -1.07 1.80 12.17
CA SER A 155 -2.31 2.34 11.61
C SER A 155 -2.74 1.52 10.40
N PRO A 156 -4.05 1.38 10.11
CA PRO A 156 -4.55 0.62 8.97
C PRO A 156 -4.34 1.39 7.65
N SER A 157 -3.08 1.64 7.33
CA SER A 157 -2.60 2.45 6.22
C SER A 157 -1.25 1.94 5.73
N GLY A 158 -1.13 1.76 4.42
CA GLY A 158 0.12 1.37 3.76
C GLY A 158 0.46 2.29 2.61
N ILE A 159 1.63 2.06 2.02
CA ILE A 159 2.07 2.68 0.76
C ILE A 159 2.29 1.57 -0.27
N ILE A 160 1.81 1.79 -1.49
CA ILE A 160 1.99 0.86 -2.61
C ILE A 160 2.52 1.58 -3.85
N CYS A 161 3.27 0.86 -4.68
CA CYS A 161 3.75 1.33 -5.97
C CYS A 161 4.01 0.13 -6.88
N GLU A 162 3.33 0.09 -8.02
CA GLU A 162 3.51 -0.98 -9.01
C GLU A 162 4.94 -0.97 -9.56
N ILE A 163 5.45 -2.15 -9.88
CA ILE A 163 6.82 -2.34 -10.37
C ILE A 163 6.82 -2.50 -11.89
N LEU A 164 7.43 -1.53 -12.57
CA LEU A 164 7.64 -1.54 -14.02
C LEU A 164 9.07 -1.99 -14.33
N LYS A 165 9.22 -2.71 -15.45
CA LYS A 165 10.49 -2.98 -16.10
C LYS A 165 11.08 -1.71 -16.70
N GLU A 166 12.35 -1.78 -17.09
CA GLU A 166 13.04 -0.62 -17.68
C GLU A 166 12.44 -0.14 -19.00
N ASP A 167 11.85 -1.06 -19.77
CA ASP A 167 11.13 -0.78 -21.01
C ASP A 167 9.72 -0.20 -20.79
N GLY A 168 9.30 0.00 -19.53
CA GLY A 168 8.00 0.54 -19.16
C GLY A 168 6.85 -0.48 -19.17
N THR A 169 7.13 -1.76 -19.42
CA THR A 169 6.14 -2.84 -19.26
C THR A 169 6.08 -3.31 -17.81
N MET A 170 4.99 -3.98 -17.40
CA MET A 170 4.86 -4.50 -16.04
C MET A 170 5.88 -5.61 -15.74
N ALA A 171 6.53 -5.55 -14.59
CA ALA A 171 7.37 -6.64 -14.09
C ALA A 171 6.51 -7.84 -13.67
N ARG A 172 6.86 -9.04 -14.13
CA ARG A 172 6.16 -10.28 -13.79
C ARG A 172 6.95 -11.06 -12.75
N VAL A 173 6.36 -12.14 -12.24
CA VAL A 173 6.91 -12.95 -11.13
C VAL A 173 8.41 -13.26 -11.26
N ASP A 174 8.90 -13.60 -12.45
CA ASP A 174 10.33 -13.88 -12.64
C ASP A 174 11.22 -12.63 -12.58
N ASP A 175 10.77 -11.49 -13.11
CA ASP A 175 11.44 -10.20 -12.94
C ASP A 175 11.46 -9.80 -11.45
N LEU A 176 10.33 -9.98 -10.76
CA LEU A 176 10.17 -9.63 -9.34
C LEU A 176 11.07 -10.47 -8.44
N LYS A 177 11.34 -11.74 -8.77
CA LYS A 177 12.34 -12.56 -8.07
C LYS A 177 13.74 -11.98 -8.21
N VAL A 178 14.10 -11.47 -9.39
CA VAL A 178 15.41 -10.82 -9.61
C VAL A 178 15.51 -9.52 -8.82
N ILE A 179 14.46 -8.71 -8.83
CA ILE A 179 14.39 -7.44 -8.07
C ILE A 179 14.46 -7.71 -6.55
N SER A 180 13.68 -8.69 -6.07
CA SER A 180 13.70 -9.18 -4.68
C SER A 180 15.12 -9.54 -4.24
N GLN A 181 15.86 -10.31 -5.03
CA GLN A 181 17.24 -10.68 -4.71
C GLN A 181 18.20 -9.50 -4.77
N LYS A 182 18.09 -8.66 -5.80
CA LYS A 182 18.97 -7.49 -6.02
C LYS A 182 18.92 -6.52 -4.86
N PHE A 183 17.73 -6.26 -4.31
CA PHE A 183 17.51 -5.28 -3.27
C PHE A 183 17.28 -5.88 -1.88
N GLY A 184 17.30 -7.20 -1.76
CA GLY A 184 17.05 -7.90 -0.49
C GLY A 184 15.62 -7.69 0.04
N LEU A 185 14.64 -7.59 -0.85
CA LEU A 185 13.23 -7.39 -0.50
C LEU A 185 12.52 -8.73 -0.35
N LYS A 186 11.72 -8.90 0.71
CA LYS A 186 10.83 -10.06 0.82
C LYS A 186 9.78 -10.01 -0.28
N LEU A 187 9.46 -11.17 -0.83
CA LEU A 187 8.52 -11.37 -1.92
C LEU A 187 7.46 -12.36 -1.46
N VAL A 188 6.21 -11.93 -1.38
CA VAL A 188 5.06 -12.72 -0.89
C VAL A 188 3.89 -12.62 -1.86
N THR A 189 2.88 -13.48 -1.68
CA THR A 189 1.65 -13.45 -2.48
C THR A 189 0.44 -13.04 -1.64
N ILE A 190 -0.55 -12.40 -2.27
CA ILE A 190 -1.85 -12.12 -1.64
C ILE A 190 -2.51 -13.43 -1.18
N LYS A 191 -2.39 -14.51 -1.96
CA LYS A 191 -2.86 -15.84 -1.56
C LYS A 191 -2.28 -16.31 -0.22
N ALA A 192 -0.97 -16.18 -0.02
CA ALA A 192 -0.34 -16.55 1.25
C ALA A 192 -0.82 -15.65 2.40
N LEU A 193 -1.09 -14.37 2.14
CA LEU A 193 -1.66 -13.45 3.12
C LEU A 193 -3.10 -13.84 3.51
N ILE A 194 -3.93 -14.25 2.55
CA ILE A 194 -5.28 -14.77 2.79
C ILE A 194 -5.22 -16.00 3.70
N GLU A 195 -4.39 -16.99 3.35
CA GLU A 195 -4.21 -18.22 4.15
C GLU A 195 -3.71 -17.90 5.57
N TYR A 196 -2.77 -16.95 5.69
CA TYR A 196 -2.26 -16.49 6.99
C TYR A 196 -3.36 -15.83 7.84
N ARG A 197 -4.20 -14.99 7.23
CA ARG A 197 -5.31 -14.34 7.93
C ARG A 197 -6.38 -15.34 8.36
N GLN A 198 -6.78 -16.27 7.49
CA GLN A 198 -7.79 -17.30 7.80
C GLN A 198 -7.41 -18.12 9.04
N LYS A 199 -6.18 -18.67 9.07
CA LYS A 199 -5.67 -19.43 10.22
C LYS A 199 -5.71 -18.62 11.52
N ARG A 200 -5.46 -17.32 11.45
CA ARG A 200 -5.43 -16.43 12.61
C ARG A 200 -6.83 -16.09 13.12
N GLU A 201 -7.83 -15.95 12.25
CA GLU A 201 -9.22 -15.73 12.66
C GLU A 201 -9.80 -17.01 13.27
N GLU A 202 -9.57 -18.18 12.68
CA GLU A 202 -9.95 -19.49 13.26
C GLU A 202 -9.36 -19.70 14.67
N ALA A 203 -8.09 -19.33 14.86
CA ALA A 203 -7.43 -19.41 16.16
C ALA A 203 -8.06 -18.47 17.20
N LYS A 204 -8.59 -17.30 16.80
CA LYS A 204 -9.30 -16.39 17.71
C LYS A 204 -10.70 -16.92 18.08
N GLU A 205 -11.37 -17.61 17.17
CA GLU A 205 -12.69 -18.20 17.40
C GLU A 205 -12.62 -19.42 18.32
N THR A 206 -11.54 -20.20 18.24
CA THR A 206 -11.33 -21.39 19.09
C THR A 206 -11.02 -21.04 20.56
N VAL A 207 -10.61 -19.80 20.83
CA VAL A 207 -10.24 -19.31 22.17
C VAL A 207 -11.42 -18.55 22.84
N LYS A 208 -12.55 -18.38 22.15
CA LYS A 208 -13.79 -17.81 22.70
C LYS A 208 -14.75 -18.90 23.16
#